data_AF-A0A956VNN7-F1
#
_entry.id   AF-A0A956VNN7-F1
#
_cell.length_a   1.000
_cell.length_b   1.000
_cell.length_c   1.000
_cell.angle_alpha   90.00
_cell.angle_beta   90.00
_cell.angle_gamma   90.00
#
_symmetry.space_group_name_H-M   'P 1'
#
loop_
_entity.id
_entity.type
_entity.pdbx_description
1 polymer ?
#
loop_
_entity_poly.entity_id
_entity_poly.type
_entity_poly.pdbx_seq_one_letter_code
_entity_poly.pdbx_strand_id
1 'polypeptide(L)'
;MLLVQGSPSPGLIVVESGLLKVSSISEDGREQVLRHTGAAGSLNEVAALDGGPSPATVVTVQHSVVVIITAESLAEALMDSPELALALLRSFAGRMRHLVELVEDLSFRHVSERVARILLQSVAPHPGVGAGAELRERVTQREIAEMAGTSREVVARPSVHGGDRRDRR
;
A
#
# COMPACT_ATOMS: atom_id res chain seq x y z
N MET A 1 14.10 8.13 0.48
CA MET A 1 13.07 8.26 -0.59
C MET A 1 13.69 7.75 -1.87
N LEU A 2 13.02 6.84 -2.59
CA LEU A 2 13.58 6.15 -3.75
C LEU A 2 13.08 6.75 -5.08
N LEU A 3 11.80 7.13 -5.12
CA LEU A 3 11.12 7.64 -6.31
C LEU A 3 10.05 8.63 -5.89
N VAL A 4 9.79 9.66 -6.71
CA VAL A 4 8.77 10.67 -6.44
C VAL A 4 7.69 10.60 -7.52
N GLN A 5 6.42 10.69 -7.11
CA GLN A 5 5.31 10.81 -8.05
C GLN A 5 5.56 11.96 -9.04
N GLY A 6 5.36 11.71 -10.33
CA GLY A 6 5.57 12.68 -11.40
C GLY A 6 7.01 12.78 -11.91
N SER A 7 7.99 12.14 -11.26
CA SER A 7 9.37 12.14 -11.76
C SER A 7 9.52 11.24 -13.00
N PRO A 8 10.56 11.46 -13.83
CA PRO A 8 10.94 10.51 -14.86
C PRO A 8 11.14 9.11 -14.29
N SER A 9 10.74 8.11 -15.07
CA SER A 9 10.84 6.70 -14.67
C SER A 9 12.30 6.22 -14.70
N PRO A 10 12.84 5.67 -13.60
CA PRO A 10 14.12 4.98 -13.64
C PRO A 10 14.03 3.57 -14.26
N GLY A 11 12.82 3.12 -14.61
CA GLY A 11 12.52 1.75 -15.01
C GLY A 11 11.80 0.95 -13.92
N LEU A 12 11.80 -0.38 -14.07
CA LEU A 12 11.18 -1.31 -13.14
C LEU A 12 12.07 -1.49 -11.91
N ILE A 13 11.48 -1.38 -10.73
CA ILE A 13 12.18 -1.59 -9.46
C ILE A 13 11.74 -2.93 -8.88
N VAL A 14 12.69 -3.79 -8.57
CA VAL A 14 12.46 -5.09 -7.91
C VAL A 14 13.09 -5.07 -6.53
N VAL A 15 12.33 -5.50 -5.52
CA VAL A 15 12.79 -5.53 -4.14
C VAL A 15 13.49 -6.86 -3.88
N GLU A 16 14.78 -6.81 -3.59
CA GLU A 16 15.54 -8.00 -3.16
C GLU A 16 15.30 -8.26 -1.67
N SER A 17 15.39 -7.21 -0.85
CA SER A 17 15.13 -7.28 0.59
C SER A 17 14.62 -5.94 1.14
N GLY A 18 13.97 -6.00 2.30
CA GLY A 18 13.41 -4.84 2.99
C GLY A 18 11.92 -4.64 2.74
N LEU A 19 11.44 -3.43 3.03
CA LEU A 19 10.04 -3.06 2.95
C LEU A 19 9.91 -1.62 2.43
N LEU A 20 9.13 -1.46 1.36
CA LEU A 20 8.87 -0.18 0.72
C LEU A 20 7.40 0.17 0.83
N LYS A 21 7.10 1.46 1.00
CA LYS A 21 5.76 2.05 0.98
C LYS A 21 5.57 2.77 -0.35
N VAL A 22 4.47 2.46 -1.02
CA VAL A 22 4.02 3.12 -2.24
C VAL A 22 2.85 4.01 -1.89
N SER A 23 2.94 5.29 -2.20
CA SER A 23 1.90 6.26 -1.85
C SER A 23 1.67 7.28 -2.95
N SER A 24 0.45 7.80 -2.99
CA SER A 24 0.12 8.98 -3.77
C SER A 24 -0.04 10.18 -2.84
N ILE A 25 0.36 11.35 -3.30
CA ILE A 25 0.24 12.60 -2.55
C ILE A 25 -0.66 13.53 -3.36
N SER A 26 -1.73 14.01 -2.74
CA SER A 26 -2.62 15.01 -3.34
C SER A 26 -2.00 16.42 -3.29
N GLU A 27 -2.55 17.34 -4.07
CA GLU A 27 -2.08 18.73 -4.12
C GLU A 27 -2.14 19.45 -2.75
N ASP A 28 -3.10 19.07 -1.90
CA ASP A 28 -3.23 19.57 -0.52
C ASP A 28 -2.35 18.80 0.50
N GLY A 29 -1.44 17.94 0.02
CA GLY A 29 -0.43 17.26 0.83
C GLY A 29 -0.94 16.04 1.59
N ARG A 30 -2.16 15.56 1.33
CA ARG A 30 -2.63 14.29 1.92
C ARG A 30 -1.95 13.13 1.22
N GLU A 31 -1.41 12.22 2.02
CA GLU A 31 -0.79 11.00 1.54
C GLU A 31 -1.80 9.85 1.64
N GLN A 32 -2.01 9.14 0.53
CA GLN A 32 -2.72 7.86 0.49
C GLN A 32 -1.69 6.75 0.27
N VAL A 33 -1.59 5.84 1.23
CA VAL A 33 -0.81 4.61 1.03
C VAL A 33 -1.57 3.70 0.07
N LEU A 34 -0.95 3.36 -1.06
CA LEU A 34 -1.51 2.45 -2.04
C LEU A 34 -1.20 1.01 -1.65
N ARG A 35 0.04 0.74 -1.23
CA ARG A 35 0.48 -0.58 -0.76
C ARG A 35 1.83 -0.52 -0.05
N HIS A 36 2.13 -1.57 0.70
CA HIS A 36 3.49 -1.94 1.07
C HIS A 36 4.01 -3.02 0.12
N THR A 37 5.32 -3.07 -0.13
CA THR A 37 5.94 -4.05 -1.03
C THR A 37 7.26 -4.50 -0.42
N GLY A 38 7.37 -5.80 -0.16
CA GLY A 38 8.57 -6.45 0.37
C GLY A 38 9.33 -7.25 -0.70
N ALA A 39 10.24 -8.11 -0.24
CA ALA A 39 11.07 -8.97 -1.09
C ALA A 39 10.26 -9.72 -2.17
N ALA A 40 10.87 -9.88 -3.35
CA ALA A 40 10.28 -10.40 -4.59
C ALA A 40 9.11 -9.59 -5.17
N GLY A 41 8.74 -8.46 -4.54
CA GLY A 41 7.78 -7.51 -5.09
C GLY A 41 8.42 -6.59 -6.13
N SER A 42 7.62 -6.16 -7.10
CA SER A 42 8.00 -5.13 -8.07
C SER A 42 7.20 -3.83 -7.88
N LEU A 43 7.79 -2.74 -8.38
CA LEU A 43 7.30 -1.37 -8.32
C LEU A 43 7.58 -0.62 -9.64
N ASN A 44 6.82 0.44 -9.89
CA ASN A 44 6.99 1.35 -11.03
C ASN A 44 6.85 0.67 -12.41
N GLU A 45 6.06 -0.41 -12.48
CA GLU A 45 5.87 -1.21 -13.70
C GLU A 45 5.19 -0.41 -14.81
N VAL A 46 4.21 0.42 -14.43
CA VAL A 46 3.43 1.25 -15.37
C VAL A 46 4.38 2.15 -16.15
N ALA A 47 5.13 3.00 -15.45
CA ALA A 47 6.06 3.95 -16.04
C ALA A 47 7.26 3.28 -16.72
N ALA A 48 7.62 2.06 -16.32
CA ALA A 48 8.65 1.28 -17.01
C ALA A 48 8.17 0.72 -18.36
N LEU A 49 6.86 0.53 -18.54
CA LEU A 49 6.27 -0.04 -19.75
C LEU A 49 5.69 1.00 -20.71
N ASP A 50 5.05 2.05 -20.18
CA ASP A 50 4.37 3.06 -20.99
C ASP A 50 5.21 4.32 -21.26
N GLY A 51 6.38 4.43 -20.61
CA GLY A 51 7.28 5.58 -20.73
C GLY A 51 6.77 6.86 -20.08
N GLY A 52 5.67 6.80 -19.34
CA GLY A 52 5.11 7.92 -18.60
C GLY A 52 5.90 8.27 -17.34
N PRO A 53 5.51 9.35 -16.64
CA PRO A 53 6.07 9.67 -15.33
C PRO A 53 5.63 8.63 -14.28
N SER A 54 6.41 8.51 -13.22
CA SER A 54 6.10 7.58 -12.13
C SER A 54 4.77 7.95 -11.46
N PRO A 55 3.80 7.01 -11.36
CA PRO A 55 2.45 7.31 -10.89
C PRO A 55 2.34 7.48 -9.38
N ALA A 56 3.38 7.11 -8.63
CA ALA A 56 3.37 7.12 -7.18
C ALA A 56 4.78 7.38 -6.62
N THR A 57 4.82 7.85 -5.39
CA THR A 57 6.03 8.01 -4.60
C THR A 57 6.40 6.67 -3.95
N VAL A 58 7.69 6.37 -3.88
CA VAL A 58 8.22 5.16 -3.24
C VAL A 58 9.23 5.55 -2.16
N VAL A 59 8.99 5.08 -0.94
CA VAL A 59 9.88 5.29 0.20
C VAL A 59 10.22 3.97 0.87
N THR A 60 11.45 3.84 1.35
CA THR A 60 11.88 2.69 2.16
C THR A 60 11.38 2.87 3.59
N VAL A 61 10.69 1.85 4.12
CA VAL A 61 10.22 1.79 5.51
C VAL A 61 11.27 1.13 6.41
N GLN A 62 12.04 0.21 5.84
CA GLN A 62 13.16 -0.48 6.48
C GLN A 62 14.40 -0.42 5.56
N HIS A 63 15.57 -0.79 6.08
CA HIS A 63 16.76 -0.97 5.23
C HIS A 63 16.41 -1.93 4.09
N SER A 64 16.62 -1.49 2.85
CA SER A 64 16.13 -2.20 1.66
C SER A 64 17.20 -2.27 0.58
N VAL A 65 17.26 -3.40 -0.12
CA VAL A 65 18.07 -3.58 -1.32
C VAL A 65 17.14 -3.78 -2.50
N VAL A 66 17.37 -3.03 -3.57
CA VAL A 66 16.53 -3.04 -4.77
C VAL A 66 17.39 -3.14 -6.02
N VAL A 67 16.83 -3.77 -7.04
CA VAL A 67 17.39 -3.83 -8.40
C VAL A 67 16.55 -2.93 -9.29
N ILE A 68 17.22 -2.13 -10.12
CA ILE A 68 16.57 -1.30 -11.14
C ILE A 68 16.85 -1.92 -12.51
N ILE A 69 15.79 -2.21 -13.25
CA ILE A 69 15.83 -2.69 -14.63
C ILE A 69 15.32 -1.54 -15.50
N THR A 70 16.14 -1.03 -16.42
CA THR A 70 15.72 0.08 -17.28
C THR A 70 14.55 -0.33 -18.19
N ALA A 71 13.84 0.64 -18.75
CA ALA A 71 12.73 0.35 -19.66
C ALA A 71 13.19 -0.46 -20.89
N GLU A 72 14.38 -0.16 -21.40
CA GLU A 72 15.00 -0.84 -22.54
C GLU A 72 15.31 -2.30 -22.20
N SER A 73 16.02 -2.54 -21.09
CA SER A 73 16.34 -3.91 -20.65
C SER A 73 15.09 -4.72 -20.29
N LEU A 74 14.06 -4.07 -19.75
CA LEU A 74 12.77 -4.72 -19.50
C LEU A 74 12.11 -5.13 -20.82
N ALA A 75 12.07 -4.25 -21.82
CA ALA A 75 11.47 -4.53 -23.11
C ALA A 75 12.19 -5.70 -23.82
N GLU A 76 13.53 -5.70 -23.81
CA GLU A 76 14.34 -6.81 -24.33
C GLU A 76 14.02 -8.12 -23.61
N ALA A 77 14.03 -8.12 -22.27
CA ALA A 77 13.74 -9.32 -21.48
C ALA A 77 12.31 -9.86 -21.71
N LEU A 78 11.34 -8.99 -21.96
CA LEU A 78 9.96 -9.39 -22.26
C LEU A 78 9.82 -10.02 -23.65
N MET A 79 10.62 -9.58 -24.62
CA MET A 79 10.66 -10.19 -25.95
C MET A 79 11.35 -11.57 -25.92
N ASP A 80 12.37 -11.73 -25.07
CA ASP A 80 13.14 -12.96 -24.95
C ASP A 80 12.46 -14.05 -24.11
N SER A 81 11.59 -13.66 -23.16
CA SER A 81 10.86 -14.61 -22.29
C SER A 81 9.36 -14.30 -22.19
N PRO A 82 8.51 -15.03 -22.94
CA PRO A 82 7.06 -14.95 -22.81
C PRO A 82 6.56 -15.29 -21.39
N GLU A 83 7.26 -16.15 -20.65
CA GLU A 83 6.94 -16.47 -19.26
C GLU A 83 7.07 -15.26 -18.34
N LEU A 84 8.10 -14.42 -18.57
CA LEU A 84 8.28 -13.16 -17.85
C LEU A 84 7.13 -12.20 -18.15
N ALA A 85 6.72 -12.08 -19.42
CA ALA A 85 5.57 -11.26 -19.79
C ALA A 85 4.28 -11.71 -19.10
N LEU A 86 4.01 -13.02 -19.07
CA LEU A 86 2.86 -13.58 -18.37
C LEU A 86 2.95 -13.36 -16.85
N ALA A 87 4.13 -13.46 -16.25
CA ALA A 87 4.33 -13.17 -14.83
C ALA A 87 4.03 -11.69 -14.52
N LEU A 88 4.51 -10.78 -15.36
CA LEU A 88 4.26 -9.34 -15.23
C LEU A 88 2.76 -9.04 -15.38
N LEU A 89 2.08 -9.63 -16.37
CA LEU A 89 0.63 -9.49 -16.57
C LEU A 89 -0.18 -10.01 -15.38
N ARG A 90 0.18 -11.17 -14.80
CA ARG A 90 -0.45 -11.67 -13.57
C ARG A 90 -0.29 -10.70 -12.41
N SER A 91 0.90 -10.12 -12.27
CA SER A 91 1.19 -9.10 -11.26
C SER A 91 0.33 -7.85 -11.46
N PHE A 92 0.19 -7.37 -12.70
CA PHE A 92 -0.72 -6.28 -13.07
C PHE A 92 -2.18 -6.58 -12.74
N ALA A 93 -2.67 -7.78 -13.07
CA ALA A 93 -4.04 -8.18 -12.77
C ALA A 93 -4.32 -8.18 -11.25
N GLY A 94 -3.35 -8.62 -10.45
CA GLY A 94 -3.42 -8.52 -8.98
C GLY A 94 -3.48 -7.06 -8.50
N ARG A 95 -2.63 -6.20 -9.05
CA ARG A 95 -2.63 -4.76 -8.73
C ARG A 95 -3.93 -4.06 -9.12
N MET A 96 -4.49 -4.40 -10.28
CA MET A 96 -5.76 -3.83 -10.75
C MET A 96 -6.91 -4.19 -9.79
N ARG A 97 -6.99 -5.46 -9.35
CA ARG A 97 -7.98 -5.86 -8.33
C ARG A 97 -7.80 -5.09 -7.02
N HIS A 98 -6.57 -4.98 -6.53
CA HIS A 98 -6.27 -4.21 -5.32
C HIS A 98 -6.68 -2.72 -5.44
N LEU A 99 -6.44 -2.10 -6.60
CA LEU A 99 -6.84 -0.71 -6.84
C LEU A 99 -8.37 -0.55 -6.90
N VAL A 100 -9.09 -1.51 -7.48
CA VAL A 100 -10.56 -1.51 -7.48
C VAL A 100 -11.09 -1.62 -6.05
N GLU A 101 -10.56 -2.55 -5.25
CA GLU A 101 -10.92 -2.71 -3.83
C GLU A 101 -10.65 -1.42 -3.03
N LEU A 102 -9.51 -0.76 -3.28
CA LEU A 102 -9.17 0.50 -2.65
C LEU A 102 -10.16 1.62 -3.04
N VAL A 103 -10.55 1.71 -4.30
CA VAL A 103 -11.54 2.70 -4.77
C VAL A 103 -12.91 2.45 -4.13
N GLU A 104 -13.35 1.20 -4.06
CA GLU A 104 -14.60 0.83 -3.37
C GLU A 104 -14.56 1.21 -1.89
N ASP A 105 -13.45 0.91 -1.22
CA ASP A 105 -13.25 1.23 0.20
C ASP A 105 -13.29 2.73 0.46
N LEU A 106 -12.63 3.52 -0.38
CA LEU A 106 -12.60 4.98 -0.26
C LEU A 106 -13.97 5.62 -0.58
N SER A 107 -14.72 5.05 -1.53
CA SER A 107 -15.97 5.61 -2.03
C SER A 107 -17.19 5.26 -1.18
N PHE A 108 -17.27 4.01 -0.69
CA PHE A 108 -18.51 3.48 -0.12
C PHE A 108 -18.47 3.28 1.40
N ARG A 109 -17.29 3.27 2.00
CA ARG A 109 -17.16 2.99 3.44
C ARG A 109 -16.96 4.25 4.25
N HIS A 110 -17.46 4.23 5.47
CA HIS A 110 -17.14 5.28 6.43
C HIS A 110 -15.68 5.17 6.89
N VAL A 111 -15.08 6.30 7.26
CA VAL A 111 -13.68 6.34 7.74
C VAL A 111 -13.47 5.39 8.91
N SER A 112 -14.41 5.32 9.85
CA SER A 112 -14.38 4.40 10.99
C SER A 112 -14.30 2.93 10.57
N GLU A 113 -15.03 2.53 9.53
CA GLU A 113 -15.02 1.17 9.00
C GLU A 113 -13.68 0.83 8.32
N ARG A 114 -13.08 1.79 7.62
CA ARG A 114 -11.73 1.62 7.04
C ARG A 114 -10.68 1.48 8.13
N VAL A 115 -10.72 2.35 9.15
CA VAL A 115 -9.82 2.28 10.31
C VAL A 115 -9.94 0.94 11.03
N ALA A 116 -11.16 0.48 11.30
CA ALA A 116 -11.40 -0.81 11.94
C ALA A 116 -10.80 -1.97 11.14
N ARG A 117 -10.95 -1.96 9.81
CA ARG A 117 -10.34 -2.98 8.94
C ARG A 117 -8.82 -2.97 8.98
N ILE A 118 -8.21 -1.78 8.89
CA ILE A 118 -6.75 -1.62 8.97
C ILE A 118 -6.23 -2.18 10.29
N LEU A 119 -6.88 -1.85 11.41
CA LEU A 119 -6.52 -2.38 12.72
C LEU A 119 -6.65 -3.91 12.77
N LEU A 120 -7.75 -4.48 12.27
CA LEU A 120 -7.94 -5.93 12.22
C LEU A 120 -6.90 -6.64 11.35
N GLN A 121 -6.50 -6.05 10.21
CA GLN A 121 -5.44 -6.57 9.35
C GLN A 121 -4.06 -6.47 10.01
N SER A 122 -3.88 -5.53 10.92
CA SER A 122 -2.64 -5.30 11.65
C SER A 122 -2.47 -6.23 12.86
N VAL A 123 -3.40 -7.15 13.12
CA VAL A 123 -3.40 -8.06 14.27
C VAL A 123 -2.94 -9.47 13.86
N ALA A 124 -2.14 -10.12 14.71
CA ALA A 124 -1.76 -11.54 14.57
C ALA A 124 -2.50 -12.39 15.60
N PRO A 125 -2.81 -13.65 15.28
CA PRO A 125 -3.02 -14.66 16.31
C PRO A 125 -1.72 -14.85 17.10
N HIS A 126 -1.76 -14.70 18.42
CA HIS A 126 -0.63 -14.96 19.31
C HIS A 126 -0.82 -16.33 19.98
N PRO A 127 0.11 -17.29 19.84
CA PRO A 127 0.05 -18.53 20.60
C PRO A 127 0.40 -18.25 22.07
N GLY A 128 -0.57 -18.38 22.97
CA GLY A 128 -0.34 -18.37 24.42
C GLY A 128 -1.04 -17.27 25.23
N VAL A 129 -1.72 -16.32 24.59
CA VAL A 129 -2.54 -15.32 25.29
C VAL A 129 -4.01 -15.62 25.05
N GLY A 130 -4.72 -16.09 26.08
CA GLY A 130 -6.16 -16.35 25.99
C GLY A 130 -6.92 -15.12 25.52
N ALA A 131 -7.65 -15.25 24.40
CA ALA A 131 -8.50 -14.21 23.78
C ALA A 131 -7.87 -12.81 23.61
N GLY A 132 -6.54 -12.69 23.66
CA GLY A 132 -5.83 -11.42 23.50
C GLY A 132 -5.11 -11.40 22.16
N ALA A 133 -5.45 -10.42 21.32
CA ALA A 133 -4.80 -10.23 20.03
C ALA A 133 -3.85 -9.02 20.15
N GLU A 134 -2.57 -9.22 19.88
CA GLU A 134 -1.59 -8.14 19.85
C GLU A 134 -1.39 -7.63 18.42
N LEU A 135 -1.16 -6.32 18.28
CA LEU A 135 -0.79 -5.72 16.99
C LEU A 135 0.54 -6.33 16.52
N ARG A 136 0.57 -6.84 15.28
CA ARG A 136 1.78 -7.37 14.61
C ARG A 136 2.90 -6.35 14.57
N GLU A 137 2.54 -5.09 14.38
CA GLU A 137 3.45 -3.96 14.25
C GLU A 137 2.87 -2.74 14.98
N ARG A 138 3.75 -1.87 15.50
CA ARG A 138 3.35 -0.58 16.07
C ARG A 138 2.95 0.37 14.95
N VAL A 139 1.74 0.22 14.41
CA VAL A 139 1.18 1.15 13.43
C VAL A 139 0.75 2.43 14.14
N THR A 140 1.31 3.55 13.71
CA THR A 140 0.98 4.88 14.25
C THR A 140 -0.38 5.36 13.74
N GLN A 141 -1.03 6.26 14.49
CA GLN A 141 -2.28 6.90 14.03
C GLN A 141 -2.11 7.64 12.70
N ARG A 142 -0.90 8.14 12.40
CA ARG A 142 -0.57 8.79 11.14
C ARG A 142 -0.61 7.77 9.99
N GLU A 143 0.06 6.63 10.14
CA GLU A 143 0.05 5.56 9.14
C GLU A 143 -1.36 4.99 8.92
N ILE A 144 -2.16 4.86 9.98
CA ILE A 144 -3.58 4.47 9.86
C ILE A 144 -4.35 5.50 9.05
N ALA A 145 -4.12 6.80 9.28
CA ALA A 145 -4.78 7.85 8.53
C ALA A 145 -4.39 7.84 7.05
N GLU A 146 -3.11 7.68 6.75
CA GLU A 146 -2.59 7.57 5.38
C GLU A 146 -3.13 6.32 4.66
N MET A 147 -3.27 5.19 5.35
CA MET A 147 -3.89 3.98 4.79
C MET A 147 -5.40 4.15 4.59
N ALA A 148 -6.10 4.82 5.52
CA ALA A 148 -7.54 5.04 5.45
C ALA A 148 -7.96 6.20 4.54
N GLY A 149 -7.01 6.92 3.93
CA GLY A 149 -7.28 8.09 3.07
C GLY A 149 -7.93 9.23 3.83
N THR A 150 -7.47 9.51 5.05
CA THR A 150 -8.06 10.53 5.93
C THR A 150 -6.98 11.30 6.70
N SER A 151 -7.38 12.27 7.52
CA SER A 151 -6.44 12.98 8.39
C SER A 151 -6.25 12.26 9.72
N ARG A 152 -5.07 12.44 10.32
CA ARG A 152 -4.75 11.89 11.65
C ARG A 152 -5.76 12.32 12.72
N GLU A 153 -6.29 13.55 12.62
CA GLU A 153 -7.29 14.07 13.55
C GLU A 153 -8.59 13.27 13.52
N VAL A 154 -9.03 12.83 12.34
CA VAL A 154 -10.23 11.99 12.20
C VAL A 154 -10.02 10.61 12.82
N VAL A 155 -8.82 10.03 12.69
CA VAL A 155 -8.46 8.75 13.33
C VAL A 155 -8.33 8.87 14.84
N ALA A 156 -7.80 10.00 15.34
CA ALA A 156 -7.58 10.22 16.78
C ALA A 156 -8.87 10.57 17.55
N ARG A 157 -9.96 10.91 16.86
CA ARG A 157 -11.24 11.18 17.50
C ARG A 157 -11.80 9.91 18.14
N PRO A 158 -12.21 9.94 19.43
CA PRO A 158 -12.87 8.79 20.04
C PRO A 158 -14.16 8.50 19.27
N SER A 159 -14.29 7.27 18.77
CA SER A 159 -15.50 6.81 18.11
C SER A 159 -16.63 6.77 19.13
N VAL A 160 -17.46 7.82 19.17
CA VAL A 160 -18.68 7.86 19.98
C VAL A 160 -19.76 7.04 19.27
N HIS A 161 -19.57 5.73 19.21
CA HIS A 161 -20.62 4.79 18.82
C HIS A 161 -20.37 3.42 19.43
N GLY A 162 -21.01 3.16 20.58
CA GLY A 162 -20.99 1.86 21.23
C GLY A 162 -21.16 1.94 22.75
N GLY A 163 -22.35 2.31 23.22
CA GLY A 163 -22.65 2.23 24.65
C GLY A 163 -23.85 3.02 25.15
N ASP A 164 -24.99 3.00 24.44
CA ASP A 164 -26.26 3.35 25.09
C ASP A 164 -27.29 2.23 24.89
N ARG A 165 -27.10 1.17 25.69
CA ARG A 165 -28.20 0.35 26.17
C ARG A 165 -28.40 0.68 27.65
N ARG A 166 -28.91 1.88 27.93
CA ARG A 166 -29.52 2.13 29.24
C ARG A 166 -30.90 1.50 29.28
N ASP A 167 -31.04 0.60 30.23
CA ASP A 167 -32.26 0.25 30.94
C ASP A 167 -33.38 1.28 30.77
N ARG A 168 -34.47 0.84 30.13
CA ARG A 168 -35.81 1.29 30.49
C ARG A 168 -36.64 0.06 30.79
N ARG A 169 -36.68 -0.27 32.08
CA ARG A 169 -37.86 -0.90 32.70
C ARG A 169 -39.04 0.08 32.64
#